data_AF-A0AAV6VX97-F1
#
_entry.id   AF-A0AAV6VX97-F1
#
_cell.length_a   1.000
_cell.length_b   1.000
_cell.length_c   1.000
_cell.angle_alpha   90.00
_cell.angle_beta   90.00
_cell.angle_gamma   90.00
#
_symmetry.space_group_name_H-M   'P 1'
#
loop_
_entity.id
_entity.type
_entity.pdbx_description
1 polymer ?
#
loop_
_entity_poly.entity_id
_entity_poly.type
_entity_poly.pdbx_seq_one_letter_code
_entity_poly.pdbx_strand_id
1 'polypeptide(L)'
;MSDKEKANVLKDQGNSALNAGNFDEAINFYTEAIKLDSSNHVLFSNRSAAFCKAGKYKDALDDAEKTVQIKPDWVKGYSRKGAALAYLKKHDDALNAYAEGLKLDPNNEQLKEGIKEVQAQLREGPSMNSGFPNPFMGADVIGKLQNDPRTKDFFNDPSYMKLIADLQSNPSNMISMLKDPRVMTTLSVLLNIDLAAGGGGDDEEGDVEMASTPQSSSSKPKEEEPMDTEEVSPEKKQAIEEKDKGNELYKEKKFEEALAQYEKAIELDPTEMTFLTNKAAVYFEQKKYEECVKECEKAVEVGKENRADFKKVAKAYSRMAASYFKLKDYYKSKTYYQKSLTEHRTRDTLNKLAEVEKLIKEEEKKALYDPEKALEEKNAGKECFQKGDYPAAIKRYTEAIKRNPDDAISYSNRAACYQKLAEFPLALKDCETCIKLDPNFVRGYIRKGMALTALKEQAKASAAFQKALDLDPNNQEALDGYRKCMASNSSNPEEVRKQAMSDPEIQQILGDPAMRLILEQMQNDPKALHEHLKNPEIAAKIQKLLESGLIAIR
;
A
#
# COMPACT_ATOMS: atom_id res chain seq x y z
N MET A 1 -46.15 -6.08 -20.21
CA MET A 1 -44.87 -6.63 -19.71
C MET A 1 -44.89 -6.67 -18.20
N SER A 2 -44.68 -7.84 -17.61
CA SER A 2 -44.40 -8.03 -16.19
C SER A 2 -43.08 -7.36 -15.80
N ASP A 3 -42.88 -7.08 -14.51
CA ASP A 3 -41.65 -6.43 -14.05
C ASP A 3 -40.40 -7.31 -14.29
N LYS A 4 -40.55 -8.63 -14.32
CA LYS A 4 -39.49 -9.57 -14.73
C LYS A 4 -39.14 -9.45 -16.21
N GLU A 5 -40.14 -9.25 -17.08
CA GLU A 5 -39.88 -9.03 -18.51
C GLU A 5 -39.19 -7.68 -18.75
N LYS A 6 -39.62 -6.62 -18.06
CA LYS A 6 -38.96 -5.31 -18.11
C LYS A 6 -37.51 -5.37 -17.58
N ALA A 7 -37.29 -6.09 -16.48
CA ALA A 7 -35.94 -6.31 -15.94
C ALA A 7 -35.03 -7.03 -16.94
N ASN A 8 -35.57 -8.00 -17.69
CA ASN A 8 -34.81 -8.69 -18.74
C ASN A 8 -34.45 -7.76 -19.91
N VAL A 9 -35.37 -6.90 -20.36
CA VAL A 9 -35.07 -5.90 -21.39
C VAL A 9 -33.94 -4.96 -20.95
N LEU A 10 -34.02 -4.44 -19.72
CA LEU A 10 -32.97 -3.59 -19.15
C LEU A 10 -31.64 -4.33 -18.99
N LYS A 11 -31.66 -5.61 -18.59
CA LYS A 11 -30.46 -6.45 -18.55
C LYS A 11 -29.81 -6.59 -19.93
N ASP A 12 -30.60 -6.77 -20.98
CA ASP A 12 -30.07 -6.92 -22.34
C ASP A 12 -29.52 -5.59 -22.89
N GLN A 13 -30.14 -4.46 -22.54
CA GLN A 13 -29.59 -3.13 -22.78
C GLN A 13 -28.27 -2.92 -22.03
N GLY A 14 -28.21 -3.32 -20.75
CA GLY A 14 -26.99 -3.27 -19.94
C GLY A 14 -25.87 -4.13 -20.52
N ASN A 15 -26.19 -5.33 -21.02
CA ASN A 15 -25.23 -6.20 -21.70
C ASN A 15 -24.71 -5.55 -22.99
N SER A 16 -25.59 -4.88 -23.76
CA SER A 16 -25.22 -4.19 -24.99
C SER A 16 -24.29 -3.01 -24.71
N ALA A 17 -24.60 -2.19 -23.69
CA ALA A 17 -23.75 -1.09 -23.24
C ALA A 17 -22.40 -1.59 -22.71
N LEU A 18 -22.39 -2.69 -21.95
CA LEU A 18 -21.18 -3.30 -21.42
C LEU A 18 -20.25 -3.78 -22.55
N ASN A 19 -20.82 -4.39 -23.60
CA ASN A 19 -20.07 -4.83 -24.78
C ASN A 19 -19.55 -3.65 -25.61
N ALA A 20 -20.25 -2.51 -25.60
CA ALA A 20 -19.81 -1.27 -26.24
C ALA A 20 -18.74 -0.51 -25.43
N GLY A 21 -18.39 -0.97 -24.23
CA GLY A 21 -17.44 -0.28 -23.33
C GLY A 21 -18.04 0.87 -22.51
N ASN A 22 -19.36 1.09 -22.62
CA ASN A 22 -20.08 2.13 -21.88
C ASN A 22 -20.43 1.63 -20.46
N PHE A 23 -19.44 1.60 -19.57
CA PHE A 23 -19.60 0.95 -18.27
C PHE A 23 -20.62 1.63 -17.34
N ASP A 24 -20.65 2.97 -17.29
CA ASP A 24 -21.61 3.69 -16.43
C ASP A 24 -23.06 3.51 -16.91
N GLU A 25 -23.28 3.47 -18.23
CA GLU A 25 -24.59 3.21 -18.83
C GLU A 25 -25.04 1.76 -18.54
N ALA A 26 -24.14 0.78 -18.67
CA ALA A 26 -24.41 -0.60 -18.29
C ALA A 26 -24.80 -0.73 -16.80
N ILE A 27 -24.06 -0.06 -15.91
CA ILE A 27 -24.35 -0.01 -14.48
C ILE A 27 -25.74 0.56 -14.21
N ASN A 28 -26.12 1.63 -14.90
CA ASN A 28 -27.44 2.25 -14.76
C ASN A 28 -28.55 1.29 -15.19
N PHE A 29 -28.42 0.65 -16.36
CA PHE A 29 -29.41 -0.32 -16.83
C PHE A 29 -29.57 -1.51 -15.88
N TYR A 30 -28.47 -2.07 -15.36
CA TYR A 30 -28.57 -3.14 -14.36
C TYR A 30 -29.17 -2.66 -13.05
N THR A 31 -28.90 -1.42 -12.64
CA THR A 31 -29.49 -0.82 -11.43
C THR A 31 -30.99 -0.68 -11.54
N GLU A 32 -31.50 -0.21 -12.68
CA GLU A 32 -32.95 -0.18 -12.93
C GLU A 32 -33.54 -1.58 -13.03
N ALA A 33 -32.84 -2.54 -13.64
CA ALA A 33 -33.28 -3.93 -13.68
C ALA A 33 -33.41 -4.55 -12.28
N ILE A 34 -32.47 -4.25 -11.37
CA ILE A 34 -32.47 -4.75 -9.98
C ILE A 34 -33.63 -4.18 -9.16
N LYS A 35 -34.04 -2.94 -9.42
CA LYS A 35 -35.24 -2.37 -8.78
C LYS A 35 -36.51 -3.16 -9.12
N LEU A 36 -36.57 -3.72 -10.33
CA LEU A 36 -37.70 -4.49 -10.83
C LEU A 36 -37.62 -5.99 -10.44
N ASP A 37 -36.41 -6.54 -10.32
CA ASP A 37 -36.20 -7.93 -9.88
C ASP A 37 -34.95 -8.06 -8.97
N SER A 38 -35.13 -7.72 -7.70
CA SER A 38 -34.07 -7.76 -6.69
C SER A 38 -33.67 -9.17 -6.25
N SER A 39 -34.39 -10.21 -6.73
CA SER A 39 -34.10 -11.62 -6.45
C SER A 39 -33.21 -12.27 -7.51
N ASN A 40 -32.89 -11.55 -8.59
CA ASN A 40 -32.15 -12.10 -9.71
C ASN A 40 -30.63 -11.93 -9.56
N HIS A 41 -29.98 -12.97 -9.05
CA HIS A 41 -28.52 -13.05 -8.87
C HIS A 41 -27.70 -12.71 -10.13
N VAL A 42 -28.24 -12.90 -11.35
CA VAL A 42 -27.56 -12.60 -12.61
C VAL A 42 -27.40 -11.10 -12.81
N LEU A 43 -28.37 -10.29 -12.38
CA LEU A 43 -28.29 -8.82 -12.51
C LEU A 43 -27.16 -8.26 -11.66
N PHE A 44 -27.05 -8.70 -10.41
CA PHE A 44 -25.94 -8.36 -9.52
C PHE A 44 -24.60 -8.86 -10.10
N SER A 45 -24.55 -10.06 -10.69
CA SER A 45 -23.33 -10.59 -11.29
C SER A 45 -22.85 -9.79 -12.51
N ASN A 46 -23.78 -9.30 -13.32
CA ASN A 46 -23.48 -8.49 -14.48
C ASN A 46 -23.08 -7.06 -14.09
N ARG A 47 -23.76 -6.48 -13.10
CA ARG A 47 -23.40 -5.15 -12.56
C ARG A 47 -22.07 -5.17 -11.83
N SER A 48 -21.76 -6.23 -11.07
CA SER A 48 -20.43 -6.49 -10.50
C SER A 48 -19.34 -6.50 -11.59
N ALA A 49 -19.59 -7.16 -12.72
CA ALA A 49 -18.65 -7.18 -13.84
C ALA A 49 -18.44 -5.77 -14.44
N ALA A 50 -19.52 -5.01 -14.61
CA ALA A 50 -19.47 -3.63 -15.09
C ALA A 50 -18.72 -2.71 -14.13
N PHE A 51 -18.95 -2.86 -12.82
CA PHE A 51 -18.19 -2.14 -11.79
C PHE A 51 -16.70 -2.46 -11.81
N CYS A 52 -16.31 -3.74 -11.98
CA CYS A 52 -14.91 -4.12 -12.16
C CYS A 52 -14.28 -3.43 -13.39
N LYS A 53 -14.99 -3.41 -14.53
CA LYS A 53 -14.52 -2.75 -15.75
C LYS A 53 -14.44 -1.22 -15.60
N ALA A 54 -15.29 -0.63 -14.77
CA ALA A 54 -15.28 0.79 -14.42
C ALA A 54 -14.26 1.15 -13.32
N GLY A 55 -13.48 0.19 -12.78
CA GLY A 55 -12.54 0.43 -11.68
C GLY A 55 -13.20 0.63 -10.30
N LYS A 56 -14.51 0.40 -10.18
CA LYS A 56 -15.30 0.56 -8.95
C LYS A 56 -15.34 -0.74 -8.14
N TYR A 57 -14.17 -1.18 -7.65
CA TYR A 57 -13.99 -2.54 -7.14
C TYR A 57 -14.73 -2.84 -5.82
N LYS A 58 -15.00 -1.83 -4.99
CA LYS A 58 -15.79 -2.01 -3.76
C LYS A 58 -17.25 -2.32 -4.09
N ASP A 59 -17.85 -1.53 -4.99
CA ASP A 59 -19.23 -1.77 -5.45
C ASP A 59 -19.33 -3.12 -6.18
N ALA A 60 -18.29 -3.49 -6.94
CA ALA A 60 -18.21 -4.81 -7.57
C ALA A 60 -18.20 -5.96 -6.56
N LEU A 61 -17.53 -5.78 -5.42
CA LEU A 61 -17.49 -6.77 -4.34
C LEU A 61 -18.86 -6.89 -3.67
N ASP A 62 -19.51 -5.78 -3.33
CA ASP A 62 -20.83 -5.77 -2.69
C ASP A 62 -21.86 -6.51 -3.55
N ASP A 63 -21.87 -6.27 -4.86
CA ASP A 63 -22.74 -6.98 -5.80
C ASP A 63 -22.37 -8.46 -5.94
N ALA A 64 -21.09 -8.82 -5.94
CA ALA A 64 -20.65 -10.20 -6.02
C ALA A 64 -21.05 -11.00 -4.75
N GLU A 65 -20.94 -10.38 -3.58
CA GLU A 65 -21.42 -10.96 -2.32
C GLU A 65 -22.94 -11.12 -2.33
N LYS A 66 -23.66 -10.15 -2.91
CA LYS A 66 -25.11 -10.26 -3.08
C LYS A 66 -25.48 -11.40 -4.03
N THR A 67 -24.75 -11.60 -5.13
CA THR A 67 -24.92 -12.76 -6.03
C THR A 67 -24.78 -14.08 -5.27
N VAL A 68 -23.71 -14.25 -4.48
CA VAL A 68 -23.47 -15.47 -3.69
C VAL A 68 -24.52 -15.64 -2.59
N GLN A 69 -24.98 -14.55 -1.96
CA GLN A 69 -26.05 -14.60 -0.96
C GLN A 69 -27.38 -15.09 -1.56
N ILE A 70 -27.75 -14.61 -2.75
CA ILE A 70 -28.99 -14.99 -3.42
C ILE A 70 -28.89 -16.42 -3.96
N LYS A 71 -27.74 -16.78 -4.53
CA LYS A 71 -27.52 -18.09 -5.15
C LYS A 71 -26.14 -18.68 -4.79
N PRO A 72 -26.02 -19.37 -3.64
CA PRO A 72 -24.75 -19.85 -3.12
C PRO A 72 -24.18 -21.07 -3.85
N ASP A 73 -24.99 -21.76 -4.66
CA ASP A 73 -24.60 -22.92 -5.48
C ASP A 73 -24.14 -22.52 -6.89
N TRP A 74 -24.11 -21.23 -7.22
CA TRP A 74 -23.73 -20.76 -8.55
C TRP A 74 -22.28 -20.30 -8.62
N VAL A 75 -21.45 -21.15 -9.23
CA VAL A 75 -19.99 -21.01 -9.37
C VAL A 75 -19.56 -19.62 -9.86
N LYS A 76 -20.30 -19.03 -10.82
CA LYS A 76 -19.97 -17.71 -11.41
C LYS A 76 -20.00 -16.58 -10.37
N GLY A 77 -20.80 -16.69 -9.31
CA GLY A 77 -20.82 -15.73 -8.20
C GLY A 77 -19.47 -15.65 -7.49
N TYR A 78 -18.85 -16.81 -7.22
CA TYR A 78 -17.52 -16.90 -6.62
C TYR A 78 -16.43 -16.38 -7.56
N SER A 79 -16.57 -16.59 -8.87
CA SER A 79 -15.67 -15.98 -9.86
C SER A 79 -15.70 -14.45 -9.81
N ARG A 80 -16.90 -13.84 -9.69
CA ARG A 80 -17.06 -12.38 -9.54
C ARG A 80 -16.46 -11.89 -8.22
N LYS A 81 -16.74 -12.60 -7.11
CA LYS A 81 -16.25 -12.25 -5.77
C LYS A 81 -14.73 -12.29 -5.71
N GLY A 82 -14.12 -13.37 -6.20
CA GLY A 82 -12.66 -13.49 -6.26
C GLY A 82 -12.02 -12.42 -7.13
N ALA A 83 -12.61 -12.09 -8.29
CA ALA A 83 -12.08 -11.04 -9.16
C ALA A 83 -12.12 -9.65 -8.50
N ALA A 84 -13.24 -9.29 -7.85
CA ALA A 84 -13.35 -8.00 -7.15
C ALA A 84 -12.36 -7.90 -5.98
N LEU A 85 -12.17 -8.97 -5.21
CA LEU A 85 -11.19 -9.04 -4.12
C LEU A 85 -9.75 -8.94 -4.63
N ALA A 86 -9.44 -9.57 -5.76
CA ALA A 86 -8.13 -9.49 -6.41
C ALA A 86 -7.80 -8.05 -6.83
N TYR A 87 -8.75 -7.35 -7.47
CA TYR A 87 -8.57 -5.93 -7.83
C TYR A 87 -8.44 -5.01 -6.60
N LEU A 88 -9.07 -5.37 -5.47
CA LEU A 88 -8.90 -4.69 -4.18
C LEU A 88 -7.59 -5.04 -3.44
N LYS A 89 -6.73 -5.88 -4.04
CA LYS A 89 -5.49 -6.39 -3.43
C LYS A 89 -5.71 -7.16 -2.12
N LYS A 90 -6.91 -7.71 -1.93
CA LYS A 90 -7.23 -8.64 -0.85
C LYS A 90 -6.99 -10.07 -1.34
N HIS A 91 -5.71 -10.40 -1.53
CA HIS A 91 -5.29 -11.62 -2.21
C HIS A 91 -5.73 -12.91 -1.48
N ASP A 92 -5.61 -12.97 -0.15
CA ASP A 92 -6.03 -14.13 0.63
C ASP A 92 -7.55 -14.36 0.53
N ASP A 93 -8.34 -13.28 0.65
CA ASP A 93 -9.80 -13.33 0.50
C ASP A 93 -10.19 -13.77 -0.91
N ALA A 94 -9.46 -13.31 -1.94
CA ALA A 94 -9.69 -13.70 -3.33
C ALA A 94 -9.44 -15.20 -3.56
N LEU A 95 -8.32 -15.71 -3.03
CA LEU A 95 -8.00 -17.15 -3.08
C LEU A 95 -9.06 -17.99 -2.38
N ASN A 96 -9.52 -17.55 -1.20
CA ASN A 96 -10.60 -18.21 -0.47
C ASN A 96 -11.90 -18.22 -1.28
N ALA A 97 -12.30 -17.09 -1.86
CA ALA A 97 -13.50 -17.02 -2.69
C ALA A 97 -13.44 -17.97 -3.90
N TYR A 98 -12.30 -18.04 -4.59
CA TYR A 98 -12.11 -18.99 -5.69
C TYR A 98 -12.11 -20.45 -5.21
N ALA A 99 -11.50 -20.74 -4.05
CA ALA A 99 -11.49 -22.08 -3.47
C ALA A 99 -12.91 -22.56 -3.09
N GLU A 100 -13.75 -21.70 -2.51
CA GLU A 100 -15.16 -22.02 -2.25
C GLU A 100 -15.92 -22.33 -3.55
N GLY A 101 -15.68 -21.57 -4.62
CA GLY A 101 -16.25 -21.86 -5.94
C GLY A 101 -15.80 -23.21 -6.50
N LEU A 102 -14.54 -23.59 -6.31
CA LEU A 102 -13.99 -24.87 -6.75
C LEU A 102 -14.52 -26.06 -5.94
N LYS A 103 -15.06 -25.85 -4.73
CA LYS A 103 -15.78 -26.92 -4.02
C LYS A 103 -17.08 -27.30 -4.74
N LEU A 104 -17.69 -26.36 -5.46
CA LEU A 104 -18.91 -26.58 -6.23
C LEU A 104 -18.60 -27.15 -7.62
N ASP A 105 -17.55 -26.66 -8.27
CA ASP A 105 -17.06 -27.15 -9.56
C ASP A 105 -15.52 -27.24 -9.57
N PRO A 106 -14.94 -28.40 -9.22
CA PRO A 106 -13.48 -28.59 -9.15
C PRO A 106 -12.76 -28.43 -10.49
N ASN A 107 -13.48 -28.49 -11.61
CA ASN A 107 -12.90 -28.41 -12.95
C ASN A 107 -13.06 -27.03 -13.60
N ASN A 108 -13.59 -26.05 -12.86
CA ASN A 108 -13.81 -24.71 -13.39
C ASN A 108 -12.50 -24.00 -13.77
N GLU A 109 -12.24 -23.85 -15.07
CA GLU A 109 -11.01 -23.22 -15.56
C GLU A 109 -10.89 -21.74 -15.16
N GLN A 110 -12.00 -21.00 -15.18
CA GLN A 110 -12.02 -19.56 -14.83
C GLN A 110 -11.57 -19.32 -13.37
N LEU A 111 -11.99 -20.19 -12.44
CA LEU A 111 -11.56 -20.11 -11.04
C LEU A 111 -10.09 -20.49 -10.87
N LYS A 112 -9.63 -21.54 -11.57
CA LYS A 112 -8.22 -21.95 -11.56
C LYS A 112 -7.30 -20.87 -12.14
N GLU A 113 -7.73 -20.21 -13.21
CA GLU A 113 -7.03 -19.08 -13.80
C GLU A 113 -6.98 -17.88 -12.84
N GLY A 114 -8.10 -17.54 -12.19
CA GLY A 114 -8.14 -16.50 -11.18
C GLY A 114 -7.19 -16.76 -10.00
N ILE A 115 -7.10 -18.00 -9.52
CA ILE A 115 -6.10 -18.40 -8.51
C ILE A 115 -4.69 -18.20 -9.03
N LYS A 116 -4.40 -18.63 -10.26
CA LYS A 116 -3.07 -18.50 -10.87
C LYS A 116 -2.67 -17.02 -11.01
N GLU A 117 -3.60 -16.16 -11.43
CA GLU A 117 -3.39 -14.72 -11.54
C GLU A 117 -3.09 -14.08 -10.18
N VAL A 118 -3.89 -14.39 -9.15
CA VAL A 118 -3.66 -13.87 -7.79
C VAL A 118 -2.33 -14.38 -7.22
N GLN A 119 -1.98 -15.64 -7.45
CA GLN A 119 -0.70 -16.21 -7.03
C GLN A 119 0.48 -15.59 -7.79
N ALA A 120 0.31 -15.18 -9.05
CA ALA A 120 1.33 -14.44 -9.78
C ALA A 120 1.51 -13.05 -9.16
N GLN A 121 0.41 -12.34 -8.86
CA GLN A 121 0.45 -11.03 -8.18
C GLN A 121 1.09 -11.12 -6.77
N LEU A 122 0.91 -12.22 -6.04
CA LEU A 122 1.56 -12.47 -4.74
C LEU A 122 3.05 -12.80 -4.87
N ARG A 123 3.46 -13.50 -5.93
CA ARG A 123 4.88 -13.71 -6.27
C ARG A 123 5.58 -12.40 -6.66
N GLU A 124 4.81 -11.40 -7.08
CA GLU A 124 5.26 -10.03 -7.35
C GLU A 124 5.20 -9.10 -6.10
N GLY A 125 5.05 -9.65 -4.88
CA GLY A 125 5.26 -8.93 -3.60
C GLY A 125 6.73 -8.51 -3.38
N PRO A 126 7.03 -7.59 -2.44
CA PRO A 126 8.16 -6.66 -2.51
C PRO A 126 9.52 -7.36 -2.41
N SER A 127 9.98 -7.87 -3.54
CA SER A 127 11.37 -8.18 -3.80
C SER A 127 11.93 -7.04 -4.64
N MET A 128 13.15 -6.63 -4.30
CA MET A 128 13.95 -5.67 -5.05
C MET A 128 14.13 -6.14 -6.50
N ASN A 129 13.19 -5.82 -7.37
CA ASN A 129 13.38 -5.92 -8.81
C ASN A 129 12.55 -4.85 -9.51
N SER A 130 13.18 -3.69 -9.62
CA SER A 130 12.82 -2.63 -10.55
C SER A 130 12.64 -3.22 -11.94
N GLY A 131 11.41 -3.35 -12.45
CA GLY A 131 11.01 -3.30 -13.88
C GLY A 131 11.89 -3.95 -14.97
N PHE A 132 12.84 -4.82 -14.64
CA PHE A 132 13.81 -5.39 -15.56
C PHE A 132 13.35 -6.81 -15.90
N PRO A 133 13.11 -7.12 -17.19
CA PRO A 133 12.93 -8.49 -17.64
C PRO A 133 14.13 -9.33 -17.17
N ASN A 134 13.89 -10.57 -16.70
CA ASN A 134 14.97 -11.45 -16.29
C ASN A 134 15.99 -11.61 -17.45
N PRO A 135 17.22 -11.07 -17.32
CA PRO A 135 18.17 -11.02 -18.44
C PRO A 135 18.60 -12.40 -18.93
N PHE A 136 18.44 -13.43 -18.10
CA PHE A 136 18.78 -14.82 -18.41
C PHE A 136 17.70 -15.57 -19.18
N MET A 137 16.51 -14.98 -19.34
CA MET A 137 15.38 -15.58 -20.07
C MET A 137 15.15 -14.99 -21.46
N GLY A 138 16.06 -14.12 -21.93
CA GLY A 138 15.97 -13.54 -23.28
C GLY A 138 16.11 -14.59 -24.38
N ALA A 139 15.54 -14.30 -25.55
CA ALA A 139 15.84 -15.09 -26.75
C ALA A 139 17.35 -14.97 -27.07
N ASP A 140 18.02 -16.12 -27.20
CA ASP A 140 19.44 -16.26 -27.52
C ASP A 140 20.46 -15.73 -26.48
N VAL A 141 20.26 -16.07 -25.20
CA VAL A 141 21.21 -15.77 -24.12
C VAL A 141 22.58 -16.40 -24.36
N ILE A 142 22.63 -17.65 -24.83
CA ILE A 142 23.89 -18.37 -25.06
C ILE A 142 24.67 -17.76 -26.21
N GLY A 143 24.03 -17.45 -27.35
CA GLY A 143 24.69 -16.82 -28.49
C GLY A 143 25.27 -15.45 -28.15
N LYS A 144 24.56 -14.63 -27.35
CA LYS A 144 25.08 -13.34 -26.88
C LYS A 144 26.33 -13.48 -26.03
N LEU A 145 26.33 -14.43 -25.10
CA LEU A 145 27.46 -14.64 -24.18
C LEU A 145 28.68 -15.27 -24.88
N GLN A 146 28.47 -16.14 -25.87
CA GLN A 146 29.56 -16.76 -26.64
C GLN A 146 30.26 -15.76 -27.57
N ASN A 147 29.53 -14.76 -28.05
CA ASN A 147 30.04 -13.77 -29.01
C ASN A 147 30.57 -12.49 -28.35
N ASP A 148 30.38 -12.28 -27.03
CA ASP A 148 30.95 -11.14 -26.30
C ASP A 148 32.39 -11.43 -25.82
N PRO A 149 33.37 -10.56 -26.12
CA PRO A 149 34.77 -10.73 -25.73
C PRO A 149 35.02 -10.93 -24.23
N ARG A 150 34.12 -10.45 -23.35
CA ARG A 150 34.24 -10.53 -21.89
C ARG A 150 33.76 -11.85 -21.32
N THR A 151 32.87 -12.56 -22.01
CA THR A 151 32.25 -13.81 -21.51
C THR A 151 32.57 -15.04 -22.34
N LYS A 152 33.10 -14.89 -23.56
CA LYS A 152 33.48 -16.02 -24.43
C LYS A 152 34.41 -17.03 -23.75
N ASP A 153 35.37 -16.56 -22.96
CA ASP A 153 36.39 -17.41 -22.34
C ASP A 153 35.83 -18.19 -21.14
N PHE A 154 34.69 -17.77 -20.57
CA PHE A 154 34.01 -18.50 -19.51
C PHE A 154 33.44 -19.83 -20.01
N PHE A 155 33.15 -19.98 -21.31
CA PHE A 155 32.69 -21.24 -21.90
C PHE A 155 33.78 -22.32 -21.97
N ASN A 156 35.05 -21.96 -21.73
CA ASN A 156 36.12 -22.94 -21.57
C ASN A 156 36.05 -23.67 -20.20
N ASP A 157 35.26 -23.15 -19.25
CA ASP A 157 35.00 -23.79 -17.96
C ASP A 157 33.64 -24.52 -17.97
N PRO A 158 33.62 -25.86 -17.82
CA PRO A 158 32.37 -26.64 -17.78
C PRO A 158 31.38 -26.21 -16.68
N SER A 159 31.84 -25.59 -15.59
CA SER A 159 30.99 -25.11 -14.50
C SER A 159 30.15 -23.89 -14.89
N TYR A 160 30.56 -23.13 -15.91
CA TYR A 160 29.86 -21.93 -16.33
C TYR A 160 28.52 -22.24 -17.01
N MET A 161 28.45 -23.31 -17.81
CA MET A 161 27.18 -23.75 -18.41
C MET A 161 26.16 -24.18 -17.35
N LYS A 162 26.63 -24.80 -16.26
CA LYS A 162 25.79 -25.15 -15.12
C LYS A 162 25.30 -23.90 -14.39
N LEU A 163 26.18 -22.91 -14.17
CA LEU A 163 25.84 -21.62 -13.59
C LEU A 163 24.74 -20.90 -14.38
N ILE A 164 24.83 -20.86 -15.73
CA ILE A 164 23.79 -20.26 -16.58
C ILE A 164 22.47 -21.03 -16.47
N ALA A 165 22.51 -22.37 -16.50
CA ALA A 165 21.31 -23.20 -16.36
C ALA A 165 20.62 -23.02 -15.00
N ASP A 166 21.40 -22.88 -13.93
CA ASP A 166 20.90 -22.62 -12.57
C ASP A 166 20.27 -21.22 -12.48
N LEU A 167 20.88 -20.20 -13.11
CA LEU A 167 20.34 -18.83 -13.18
C LEU A 167 19.06 -18.73 -14.02
N GLN A 168 18.91 -19.57 -15.04
CA GLN A 168 17.71 -19.67 -15.85
C GLN A 168 16.56 -20.38 -15.14
N SER A 169 16.86 -21.43 -14.37
CA SER A 169 15.87 -22.26 -13.70
C SER A 169 15.45 -21.72 -12.33
N ASN A 170 16.29 -20.93 -11.65
CA ASN A 170 15.99 -20.45 -10.30
C ASN A 170 16.49 -19.00 -10.04
N PRO A 171 15.82 -17.98 -10.60
CA PRO A 171 16.25 -16.57 -10.53
C PRO A 171 16.30 -16.02 -9.09
N SER A 172 15.53 -16.61 -8.19
CA SER A 172 15.47 -16.28 -6.76
C SER A 172 16.81 -16.49 -6.03
N ASN A 173 17.69 -17.34 -6.57
CA ASN A 173 19.01 -17.63 -6.00
C ASN A 173 20.12 -16.69 -6.51
N MET A 174 19.80 -15.70 -7.36
CA MET A 174 20.78 -14.77 -7.94
C MET A 174 21.65 -14.10 -6.86
N ILE A 175 21.06 -13.69 -5.72
CA ILE A 175 21.78 -13.08 -4.60
C ILE A 175 22.87 -14.00 -4.03
N SER A 176 22.61 -15.31 -3.96
CA SER A 176 23.60 -16.29 -3.50
C SER A 176 24.69 -16.57 -4.53
N MET A 177 24.38 -16.38 -5.81
CA MET A 177 25.26 -16.62 -6.96
C MET A 177 26.10 -15.41 -7.35
N LEU A 178 25.79 -14.20 -6.86
CA LEU A 178 26.66 -13.01 -6.97
C LEU A 178 28.06 -13.21 -6.35
N LYS A 179 28.26 -14.29 -5.58
CA LYS A 179 29.57 -14.71 -5.08
C LYS A 179 30.49 -15.27 -6.16
N ASP A 180 29.94 -15.77 -7.27
CA ASP A 180 30.73 -16.19 -8.42
C ASP A 180 31.08 -14.94 -9.26
N PRO A 181 32.37 -14.62 -9.44
CA PRO A 181 32.81 -13.38 -10.07
C PRO A 181 32.38 -13.27 -11.53
N ARG A 182 32.00 -14.38 -12.17
CA ARG A 182 31.54 -14.38 -13.56
C ARG A 182 30.13 -13.80 -13.71
N VAL A 183 29.29 -13.90 -12.66
CA VAL A 183 27.87 -13.52 -12.73
C VAL A 183 27.67 -12.04 -13.02
N MET A 184 28.50 -11.17 -12.45
CA MET A 184 28.42 -9.72 -12.70
C MET A 184 28.80 -9.36 -14.14
N THR A 185 29.84 -9.99 -14.68
CA THR A 185 30.24 -9.81 -16.08
C THR A 185 29.17 -10.36 -17.02
N THR A 186 28.61 -11.53 -16.73
CA THR A 186 27.49 -12.12 -17.48
C THR A 186 26.25 -11.22 -17.47
N LEU A 187 25.89 -10.65 -16.32
CA LEU A 187 24.80 -9.68 -16.20
C LEU A 187 25.07 -8.42 -17.01
N SER A 188 26.30 -7.91 -16.96
CA SER A 188 26.71 -6.71 -17.70
C SER A 188 26.55 -6.88 -19.21
N VAL A 189 26.91 -8.08 -19.73
CA VAL A 189 26.72 -8.43 -21.15
C VAL A 189 25.24 -8.56 -21.50
N LEU A 190 24.43 -9.26 -20.69
CA LEU A 190 23.02 -9.52 -20.99
C LEU A 190 22.12 -8.28 -20.85
N LEU A 191 22.44 -7.38 -19.92
CA LEU A 191 21.73 -6.13 -19.70
C LEU A 191 22.27 -4.98 -20.54
N ASN A 192 23.43 -5.16 -21.19
CA ASN A 192 24.13 -4.12 -21.94
C ASN A 192 24.41 -2.87 -21.08
N ILE A 193 24.81 -3.08 -19.83
CA ILE A 193 25.14 -2.05 -18.82
C ILE A 193 26.48 -2.43 -18.20
N ASP A 194 27.35 -1.45 -17.91
CA ASP A 194 28.60 -1.70 -17.19
C ASP A 194 28.37 -1.63 -15.68
N LEU A 195 28.32 -2.80 -15.02
CA LEU A 195 28.03 -2.93 -13.59
C LEU A 195 29.31 -2.94 -12.72
N ALA A 196 30.50 -2.77 -13.32
CA ALA A 196 31.78 -2.86 -12.61
C ALA A 196 32.12 -1.62 -11.75
N ALA A 197 31.33 -0.53 -11.82
CA ALA A 197 31.66 0.76 -11.19
C ALA A 197 30.92 1.05 -9.86
N GLY A 198 30.34 0.04 -9.19
CA GLY A 198 29.51 0.25 -8.00
C GLY A 198 30.00 -0.49 -6.76
N GLY A 199 31.05 0.01 -6.10
CA GLY A 199 31.48 -0.51 -4.80
C GLY A 199 32.57 0.32 -4.12
N GLY A 200 32.19 1.16 -3.17
CA GLY A 200 33.10 1.86 -2.25
C GLY A 200 32.58 3.24 -1.84
N GLY A 201 32.21 3.40 -0.57
CA GLY A 201 31.84 4.70 0.02
C GLY A 201 33.07 5.46 0.52
N ASP A 202 32.95 6.79 0.59
CA ASP A 202 33.13 7.62 1.79
C ASP A 202 32.95 9.11 1.44
N ASP A 203 32.63 9.88 2.46
CA ASP A 203 32.34 11.32 2.50
C ASP A 203 33.45 12.21 1.89
N GLU A 204 33.06 13.31 1.23
CA GLU A 204 33.52 14.68 1.57
C GLU A 204 32.94 15.75 0.63
N GLU A 205 32.99 16.97 1.14
CA GLU A 205 32.38 18.22 0.73
C GLU A 205 32.78 18.74 -0.66
N GLY A 206 31.96 19.67 -1.16
CA GLY A 206 32.50 20.94 -1.67
C GLY A 206 32.94 21.01 -3.13
N ASP A 207 32.19 21.85 -3.84
CA ASP A 207 32.65 22.71 -4.92
C ASP A 207 32.67 22.25 -6.38
N VAL A 208 32.37 23.27 -7.15
CA VAL A 208 31.93 23.38 -8.53
C VAL A 208 33.18 23.48 -9.39
N GLU A 209 33.29 22.72 -10.48
CA GLU A 209 33.93 23.26 -11.68
C GLU A 209 33.50 22.54 -12.95
N MET A 210 33.06 23.35 -13.91
CA MET A 210 32.73 22.95 -15.27
C MET A 210 33.97 23.03 -16.18
N ALA A 211 33.89 22.22 -17.23
CA ALA A 211 34.51 22.37 -18.56
C ALA A 211 35.80 21.57 -18.84
N SER A 212 35.68 20.56 -19.69
CA SER A 212 35.99 20.70 -21.13
C SER A 212 35.63 19.43 -21.91
N THR A 213 35.28 19.62 -23.18
CA THR A 213 34.56 18.71 -24.08
C THR A 213 35.53 17.85 -24.95
N PRO A 214 35.09 17.16 -26.03
CA PRO A 214 34.92 15.71 -26.05
C PRO A 214 35.83 15.00 -27.08
N GLN A 215 36.09 13.70 -26.93
CA GLN A 215 36.56 12.88 -28.05
C GLN A 215 35.63 11.72 -28.37
N SER A 216 35.15 11.81 -29.61
CA SER A 216 34.39 10.86 -30.41
C SER A 216 35.01 9.45 -30.45
N SER A 217 34.16 8.41 -30.31
CA SER A 217 34.22 7.28 -31.23
C SER A 217 32.83 6.65 -31.44
N SER A 218 32.44 6.65 -32.70
CA SER A 218 31.23 6.15 -33.34
C SER A 218 30.60 4.85 -32.81
N SER A 219 29.27 4.85 -32.72
CA SER A 219 28.45 3.69 -33.08
C SER A 219 27.23 4.16 -33.87
N LYS A 220 27.02 3.55 -35.04
CA LYS A 220 25.95 3.83 -36.01
C LYS A 220 24.54 3.91 -35.37
N PRO A 221 23.64 4.77 -35.87
CA PRO A 221 22.22 4.74 -35.50
C PRO A 221 21.59 3.42 -35.96
N LYS A 222 20.80 2.79 -35.09
CA LYS A 222 19.81 1.79 -35.51
C LYS A 222 18.73 2.52 -36.29
N GLU A 223 18.40 1.99 -37.47
CA GLU A 223 17.24 2.40 -38.27
C GLU A 223 15.97 2.31 -37.41
N GLU A 224 15.38 3.47 -37.14
CA GLU A 224 13.96 3.57 -36.79
C GLU A 224 13.17 3.41 -38.09
N GLU A 225 12.13 2.58 -38.05
CA GLU A 225 11.13 2.51 -39.13
C GLU A 225 10.53 3.90 -39.37
N PRO A 226 10.23 4.25 -40.63
CA PRO A 226 9.95 5.64 -41.00
C PRO A 226 8.62 6.10 -40.40
N MET A 227 8.67 6.91 -39.34
CA MET A 227 7.60 7.84 -39.02
C MET A 227 7.64 8.95 -40.06
N ASP A 228 6.48 9.22 -40.68
CA ASP A 228 6.26 10.34 -41.60
C ASP A 228 6.93 11.61 -41.08
N THR A 229 7.97 12.06 -41.78
CA THR A 229 8.60 13.35 -41.53
C THR A 229 7.64 14.44 -41.98
N GLU A 230 6.76 14.90 -41.08
CA GLU A 230 6.19 16.24 -41.21
C GLU A 230 7.37 17.23 -41.19
N GLU A 231 7.59 17.95 -42.29
CA GLU A 231 8.50 19.09 -42.30
C GLU A 231 8.06 20.09 -41.22
N VAL A 232 8.83 20.17 -40.12
CA VAL A 232 8.59 21.15 -39.06
C VAL A 232 8.67 22.55 -39.67
N SER A 233 7.54 23.27 -39.66
CA SER A 233 7.46 24.60 -40.27
C SER A 233 8.49 25.56 -39.67
N PRO A 234 8.97 26.57 -40.44
CA PRO A 234 9.89 27.58 -39.94
C PRO A 234 9.41 28.25 -38.65
N GLU A 235 8.10 28.47 -38.53
CA GLU A 235 7.45 29.08 -37.36
C GLU A 235 7.55 28.20 -36.13
N LYS A 236 7.34 26.88 -36.27
CA LYS A 236 7.52 25.91 -35.16
C LYS A 236 8.98 25.85 -34.67
N LYS A 237 9.95 25.96 -35.58
CA LYS A 237 11.38 26.04 -35.20
C LYS A 237 11.68 27.32 -34.41
N GLN A 238 11.18 28.46 -34.88
CA GLN A 238 11.30 29.73 -34.16
C GLN A 238 10.62 29.70 -32.79
N ALA A 239 9.44 29.06 -32.66
CA ALA A 239 8.76 28.90 -31.38
C ALA A 239 9.60 28.12 -30.36
N ILE A 240 10.29 27.06 -30.82
CA ILE A 240 11.20 26.27 -29.98
C ILE A 240 12.40 27.12 -29.52
N GLU A 241 12.99 27.92 -30.41
CA GLU A 241 14.09 28.83 -30.07
C GLU A 241 13.68 29.87 -29.02
N GLU A 242 12.52 30.50 -29.18
CA GLU A 242 11.99 31.46 -28.19
C GLU A 242 11.71 30.78 -26.85
N LYS A 243 11.17 29.55 -26.84
CA LYS A 243 11.02 28.75 -25.63
C LYS A 243 12.38 28.48 -24.96
N ASP A 244 13.43 28.17 -25.72
CA ASP A 244 14.75 27.91 -25.14
C ASP A 244 15.41 29.17 -24.56
N LYS A 245 15.27 30.33 -25.21
CA LYS A 245 15.64 31.63 -24.62
C LYS A 245 14.86 31.90 -23.33
N GLY A 246 13.55 31.60 -23.31
CA GLY A 246 12.72 31.70 -22.12
C GLY A 246 13.20 30.78 -20.98
N ASN A 247 13.64 29.55 -21.31
CA ASN A 247 14.19 28.61 -20.33
C ASN A 247 15.51 29.10 -19.73
N GLU A 248 16.37 29.75 -20.51
CA GLU A 248 17.62 30.37 -20.03
C GLU A 248 17.33 31.51 -19.06
N LEU A 249 16.45 32.44 -19.44
CA LEU A 249 16.01 33.55 -18.59
C LEU A 249 15.33 33.07 -17.31
N TYR A 250 14.55 31.98 -17.39
CA TYR A 250 13.95 31.33 -16.22
C TYR A 250 15.00 30.80 -15.24
N LYS A 251 16.07 30.16 -15.74
CA LYS A 251 17.19 29.70 -14.90
C LYS A 251 17.92 30.87 -14.24
N GLU A 252 18.03 32.00 -14.94
CA GLU A 252 18.57 33.27 -14.42
C GLU A 252 17.60 34.00 -13.46
N LYS A 253 16.40 33.47 -13.24
CA LYS A 253 15.31 34.10 -12.45
C LYS A 253 14.83 35.44 -12.99
N LYS A 254 15.08 35.75 -14.28
CA LYS A 254 14.54 36.91 -15.00
C LYS A 254 13.12 36.60 -15.47
N PHE A 255 12.19 36.51 -14.51
CA PHE A 255 10.87 35.96 -14.74
C PHE A 255 10.01 36.75 -15.75
N GLU A 256 10.02 38.08 -15.69
CA GLU A 256 9.23 38.89 -16.62
C GLU A 256 9.74 38.77 -18.07
N GLU A 257 11.06 38.73 -18.26
CA GLU A 257 11.67 38.50 -19.58
C GLU A 257 11.38 37.08 -20.09
N ALA A 258 11.44 36.07 -19.20
CA ALA A 258 11.09 34.69 -19.54
C ALA A 258 9.62 34.57 -19.97
N LEU A 259 8.69 35.22 -19.25
CA LEU A 259 7.27 35.28 -19.63
C LEU A 259 7.08 35.87 -21.03
N ALA A 260 7.81 36.95 -21.35
CA ALA A 260 7.74 37.58 -22.67
C ALA A 260 8.22 36.63 -23.79
N GLN A 261 9.27 35.84 -23.57
CA GLN A 261 9.73 34.87 -24.57
C GLN A 261 8.77 33.68 -24.71
N TYR A 262 8.18 33.20 -23.60
CA TYR A 262 7.15 32.16 -23.69
C TYR A 262 5.89 32.65 -24.41
N GLU A 263 5.49 33.92 -24.23
CA GLU A 263 4.36 34.48 -24.96
C GLU A 263 4.62 34.51 -26.47
N LYS A 264 5.82 34.94 -26.90
CA LYS A 264 6.21 34.88 -28.31
C LYS A 264 6.20 33.45 -28.85
N ALA A 265 6.67 32.47 -28.06
CA ALA A 265 6.61 31.06 -28.46
C ALA A 265 5.17 30.59 -28.66
N ILE A 266 4.23 31.01 -27.79
CA ILE A 266 2.80 30.70 -27.91
C ILE A 266 2.17 31.38 -29.13
N GLU A 267 2.57 32.62 -29.46
CA GLU A 267 2.09 33.32 -30.65
C GLU A 267 2.55 32.64 -31.96
N LEU A 268 3.78 32.12 -31.97
CA LEU A 268 4.35 31.41 -33.12
C LEU A 268 3.78 29.99 -33.29
N ASP A 269 3.54 29.27 -32.20
CA ASP A 269 2.91 27.95 -32.21
C ASP A 269 1.93 27.79 -31.02
N PRO A 270 0.64 28.14 -31.21
CA PRO A 270 -0.38 28.04 -30.16
C PRO A 270 -0.82 26.60 -29.89
N THR A 271 -0.36 25.61 -30.66
CA THR A 271 -0.77 24.21 -30.53
C THR A 271 0.09 23.43 -29.54
N GLU A 272 1.28 23.94 -29.19
CA GLU A 272 2.20 23.29 -28.27
C GLU A 272 1.98 23.73 -26.82
N MET A 273 1.41 22.82 -26.02
CA MET A 273 1.09 23.08 -24.62
C MET A 273 2.33 23.34 -23.73
N THR A 274 3.51 22.89 -24.13
CA THR A 274 4.73 23.00 -23.31
C THR A 274 5.04 24.45 -22.94
N PHE A 275 4.80 25.40 -23.85
CA PHE A 275 5.05 26.82 -23.61
C PHE A 275 4.17 27.37 -22.48
N LEU A 276 2.88 27.04 -22.50
CA LEU A 276 1.93 27.37 -21.43
C LEU A 276 2.35 26.72 -20.10
N THR A 277 2.83 25.47 -20.13
CA THR A 277 3.31 24.82 -18.90
C THR A 277 4.61 25.43 -18.37
N ASN A 278 5.47 26.01 -19.21
CA ASN A 278 6.68 26.71 -18.79
C ASN A 278 6.34 28.09 -18.21
N LYS A 279 5.42 28.81 -18.86
CA LYS A 279 4.82 30.05 -18.34
C LYS A 279 4.19 29.85 -16.97
N ALA A 280 3.41 28.77 -16.80
CA ALA A 280 2.86 28.39 -15.49
C ALA A 280 3.94 28.11 -14.44
N ALA A 281 5.09 27.53 -14.84
CA ALA A 281 6.20 27.30 -13.92
C ALA A 281 6.76 28.63 -13.38
N VAL A 282 6.82 29.67 -14.22
CA VAL A 282 7.22 31.01 -13.79
C VAL A 282 6.28 31.57 -12.73
N TYR A 283 4.97 31.49 -12.97
CA TYR A 283 3.99 31.93 -11.97
C TYR A 283 4.06 31.14 -10.67
N PHE A 284 4.35 29.84 -10.75
CA PHE A 284 4.58 29.00 -9.57
C PHE A 284 5.75 29.51 -8.72
N GLU A 285 6.90 29.82 -9.34
CA GLU A 285 8.08 30.36 -8.66
C GLU A 285 7.84 31.77 -8.10
N GLN A 286 7.05 32.59 -8.80
CA GLN A 286 6.60 33.89 -8.31
C GLN A 286 5.57 33.80 -7.16
N LYS A 287 5.15 32.59 -6.75
CA LYS A 287 4.08 32.34 -5.77
C LYS A 287 2.70 32.87 -6.20
N LYS A 288 2.51 33.11 -7.50
CA LYS A 288 1.24 33.49 -8.13
C LYS A 288 0.48 32.21 -8.50
N TYR A 289 -0.05 31.53 -7.49
CA TYR A 289 -0.56 30.16 -7.62
C TYR A 289 -1.85 30.09 -8.45
N GLU A 290 -2.74 31.07 -8.31
CA GLU A 290 -3.98 31.19 -9.07
C GLU A 290 -3.70 31.38 -10.57
N GLU A 291 -2.74 32.23 -10.92
CA GLU A 291 -2.28 32.44 -12.29
C GLU A 291 -1.60 31.19 -12.85
N CYS A 292 -0.78 30.50 -12.04
CA CYS A 292 -0.19 29.22 -12.41
C CYS A 292 -1.26 28.17 -12.75
N VAL A 293 -2.35 28.09 -11.96
CA VAL A 293 -3.46 27.17 -12.23
C VAL A 293 -4.14 27.52 -13.55
N LYS A 294 -4.47 28.80 -13.78
CA LYS A 294 -5.11 29.26 -15.02
C LYS A 294 -4.30 28.91 -16.26
N GLU A 295 -2.98 29.16 -16.24
CA GLU A 295 -2.12 28.82 -17.38
C GLU A 295 -1.97 27.31 -17.57
N CYS A 296 -1.96 26.52 -16.48
CA CYS A 296 -2.00 25.07 -16.61
C CYS A 296 -3.33 24.58 -17.21
N GLU A 297 -4.46 25.23 -16.90
CA GLU A 297 -5.79 24.83 -17.41
C GLU A 297 -5.85 25.04 -18.92
N LYS A 298 -5.40 26.20 -19.39
CA LYS A 298 -5.17 26.47 -20.81
C LYS A 298 -4.24 25.44 -21.45
N ALA A 299 -3.14 25.08 -20.79
CA ALA A 299 -2.20 24.08 -21.31
C ALA A 299 -2.87 22.71 -21.49
N VAL A 300 -3.74 22.30 -20.55
CA VAL A 300 -4.48 21.04 -20.65
C VAL A 300 -5.51 21.08 -21.77
N GLU A 301 -6.21 22.21 -21.97
CA GLU A 301 -7.15 22.40 -23.08
C GLU A 301 -6.43 22.26 -24.42
N VAL A 302 -5.38 23.05 -24.64
CA VAL A 302 -4.53 22.99 -25.85
C VAL A 302 -3.95 21.59 -26.04
N GLY A 303 -3.47 20.96 -24.97
CA GLY A 303 -2.92 19.61 -25.01
C GLY A 303 -3.94 18.56 -25.44
N LYS A 304 -5.20 18.67 -24.99
CA LYS A 304 -6.26 17.72 -25.37
C LYS A 304 -6.72 17.93 -26.81
N GLU A 305 -6.89 19.18 -27.23
CA GLU A 305 -7.29 19.53 -28.61
C GLU A 305 -6.25 19.04 -29.63
N ASN A 306 -4.96 19.16 -29.29
CA ASN A 306 -3.86 18.81 -30.17
C ASN A 306 -3.24 17.42 -29.88
N ARG A 307 -3.91 16.59 -29.07
CA ARG A 307 -3.49 15.20 -28.73
C ARG A 307 -2.03 15.10 -28.22
N ALA A 308 -1.64 16.04 -27.36
CA ALA A 308 -0.33 16.07 -26.76
C ALA A 308 -0.05 14.81 -25.91
N ASP A 309 1.23 14.47 -25.76
CA ASP A 309 1.68 13.33 -24.97
C ASP A 309 1.13 13.39 -23.53
N PHE A 310 0.61 12.26 -23.04
CA PHE A 310 -0.02 12.13 -21.73
C PHE A 310 0.89 12.58 -20.58
N LYS A 311 2.22 12.48 -20.71
CA LYS A 311 3.19 12.95 -19.70
C LYS A 311 3.17 14.48 -19.59
N LYS A 312 2.98 15.20 -20.71
CA LYS A 312 2.88 16.68 -20.71
C LYS A 312 1.60 17.11 -19.98
N VAL A 313 0.47 16.45 -20.27
CA VAL A 313 -0.82 16.68 -19.60
C VAL A 313 -0.74 16.36 -18.10
N ALA A 314 -0.13 15.23 -17.75
CA ALA A 314 0.12 14.85 -16.36
C ALA A 314 0.96 15.89 -15.61
N LYS A 315 2.02 16.43 -16.25
CA LYS A 315 2.88 17.47 -15.66
C LYS A 315 2.09 18.75 -15.37
N ALA A 316 1.17 19.15 -16.25
CA ALA A 316 0.29 20.30 -16.03
C ALA A 316 -0.62 20.07 -14.81
N TYR A 317 -1.31 18.93 -14.72
CA TYR A 317 -2.14 18.58 -13.57
C TYR A 317 -1.33 18.49 -12.26
N SER A 318 -0.15 17.87 -12.29
CA SER A 318 0.75 17.81 -11.13
C SER A 318 1.15 19.21 -10.64
N ARG A 319 1.35 20.17 -11.55
CA ARG A 319 1.64 21.56 -11.19
C ARG A 319 0.41 22.26 -10.58
N MET A 320 -0.78 22.10 -11.16
CA MET A 320 -2.02 22.61 -10.54
C MET A 320 -2.20 22.08 -9.11
N ALA A 321 -1.97 20.77 -8.92
CA ALA A 321 -2.08 20.13 -7.63
C ALA A 321 -1.08 20.71 -6.61
N ALA A 322 0.16 20.98 -7.05
CA ALA A 322 1.17 21.63 -6.23
C ALA A 322 0.78 23.10 -5.90
N SER A 323 0.16 23.83 -6.82
CA SER A 323 -0.33 25.19 -6.57
C SER A 323 -1.44 25.18 -5.50
N TYR A 324 -2.43 24.30 -5.65
CA TYR A 324 -3.49 24.15 -4.64
C TYR A 324 -2.97 23.68 -3.28
N PHE A 325 -1.92 22.85 -3.26
CA PHE A 325 -1.22 22.48 -2.03
C PHE A 325 -0.65 23.72 -1.32
N LYS A 326 0.00 24.63 -2.05
CA LYS A 326 0.53 25.88 -1.49
C LYS A 326 -0.57 26.84 -1.02
N LEU A 327 -1.73 26.82 -1.68
CA LEU A 327 -2.94 27.55 -1.26
C LEU A 327 -3.68 26.91 -0.08
N LYS A 328 -3.22 25.74 0.41
CA LYS A 328 -3.89 24.92 1.44
C LYS A 328 -5.30 24.45 1.07
N ASP A 329 -5.64 24.45 -0.21
CA ASP A 329 -6.86 23.81 -0.72
C ASP A 329 -6.54 22.33 -1.02
N TYR A 330 -6.44 21.54 0.06
CA TYR A 330 -6.00 20.15 -0.04
C TYR A 330 -6.98 19.26 -0.82
N TYR A 331 -8.27 19.56 -0.79
CA TYR A 331 -9.27 18.82 -1.56
C TYR A 331 -9.07 18.99 -3.06
N LYS A 332 -8.87 20.23 -3.54
CA LYS A 332 -8.53 20.44 -4.96
C LYS A 332 -7.16 19.86 -5.29
N SER A 333 -6.17 20.03 -4.42
CA SER A 333 -4.83 19.44 -4.61
C SER A 333 -4.92 17.92 -4.84
N LYS A 334 -5.68 17.21 -4.01
CA LYS A 334 -5.97 15.78 -4.17
C LYS A 334 -6.59 15.47 -5.52
N THR A 335 -7.64 16.20 -5.92
CA THR A 335 -8.32 15.99 -7.20
C THR A 335 -7.36 16.12 -8.39
N TYR A 336 -6.50 17.14 -8.41
CA TYR A 336 -5.57 17.33 -9.51
C TYR A 336 -4.39 16.34 -9.50
N TYR A 337 -3.92 15.89 -8.32
CA TYR A 337 -2.96 14.79 -8.28
C TYR A 337 -3.57 13.49 -8.81
N GLN A 338 -4.83 13.19 -8.49
CA GLN A 338 -5.55 12.04 -9.05
C GLN A 338 -5.69 12.16 -10.58
N LYS A 339 -6.08 13.34 -11.10
CA LYS A 339 -6.11 13.59 -12.55
C LYS A 339 -4.74 13.36 -13.20
N SER A 340 -3.66 13.86 -12.59
CA SER A 340 -2.30 13.63 -13.08
C SER A 340 -1.95 12.14 -13.16
N LEU A 341 -2.36 11.35 -12.16
CA LEU A 341 -2.09 9.91 -12.12
C LEU A 341 -2.89 9.12 -13.15
N THR A 342 -4.08 9.61 -13.52
CA THR A 342 -4.88 9.05 -14.61
C THR A 342 -4.19 9.21 -15.96
N GLU A 343 -3.55 10.36 -16.20
CA GLU A 343 -2.80 10.62 -17.45
C GLU A 343 -1.45 9.88 -17.47
N HIS A 344 -0.67 9.98 -16.39
CA HIS A 344 0.62 9.30 -16.28
C HIS A 344 0.99 9.04 -14.83
N ARG A 345 1.03 7.76 -14.45
CA ARG A 345 1.33 7.32 -13.09
C ARG A 345 2.82 7.43 -12.79
N THR A 346 3.19 8.26 -11.81
CA THR A 346 4.57 8.34 -11.31
C THR A 346 4.65 8.13 -9.81
N ARG A 347 5.80 7.64 -9.32
CA ARG A 347 6.04 7.46 -7.89
C ARG A 347 6.03 8.80 -7.14
N ASP A 348 6.59 9.86 -7.74
CA ASP A 348 6.61 11.20 -7.16
C ASP A 348 5.19 11.74 -6.91
N THR A 349 4.32 11.65 -7.92
CA THR A 349 2.91 12.09 -7.80
C THR A 349 2.15 11.26 -6.76
N LEU A 350 2.41 9.94 -6.66
CA LEU A 350 1.80 9.09 -5.63
C LEU A 350 2.20 9.51 -4.21
N ASN A 351 3.47 9.82 -4.00
CA ASN A 351 3.97 10.24 -2.69
C ASN A 351 3.33 11.59 -2.28
N LYS A 352 3.25 12.54 -3.20
CA LYS A 352 2.59 13.84 -2.98
C LYS A 352 1.09 13.69 -2.70
N LEU A 353 0.39 12.81 -3.42
CA LEU A 353 -1.01 12.50 -3.14
C LEU A 353 -1.19 11.93 -1.72
N ALA A 354 -0.32 11.01 -1.29
CA ALA A 354 -0.38 10.42 0.04
C ALA A 354 -0.17 11.48 1.15
N GLU A 355 0.73 12.44 0.92
CA GLU A 355 0.94 13.59 1.82
C GLU A 355 -0.33 14.45 1.94
N VAL A 356 -0.95 14.80 0.81
CA VAL A 356 -2.22 15.55 0.79
C VAL A 356 -3.32 14.81 1.54
N GLU A 357 -3.48 13.51 1.31
CA GLU A 357 -4.49 12.71 1.99
C GLU A 357 -4.27 12.62 3.51
N LYS A 358 -3.01 12.64 3.95
CA LYS A 358 -2.68 12.72 5.38
C LYS A 358 -3.14 14.05 5.96
N LEU A 359 -2.85 15.16 5.30
CA LEU A 359 -3.26 16.51 5.75
C LEU A 359 -4.77 16.66 5.82
N ILE A 360 -5.51 16.17 4.81
CA ILE A 360 -6.98 16.17 4.82
C ILE A 360 -7.51 15.43 6.05
N LYS A 361 -6.98 14.24 6.35
CA LYS A 361 -7.38 13.47 7.54
C LYS A 361 -7.10 14.21 8.85
N GLU A 362 -5.98 14.93 8.92
CA GLU A 362 -5.64 15.74 10.09
C GLU A 362 -6.58 16.93 10.26
N GLU A 363 -6.97 17.60 9.18
CA GLU A 363 -7.98 18.67 9.21
C GLU A 363 -9.37 18.15 9.59
N GLU A 364 -9.78 17.02 9.03
CA GLU A 364 -11.03 16.35 9.38
C GLU A 364 -11.04 15.93 10.86
N LYS A 365 -9.93 15.41 11.40
CA LYS A 365 -9.79 15.09 12.82
C LYS A 365 -9.97 16.35 13.68
N LYS A 366 -9.36 17.47 13.29
CA LYS A 366 -9.46 18.75 14.01
C LYS A 366 -10.86 19.35 13.94
N ALA A 367 -11.50 19.31 12.77
CA ALA A 367 -12.85 19.84 12.57
C ALA A 367 -13.91 19.03 13.33
N LEU A 368 -13.68 17.73 13.55
CA LEU A 368 -14.55 16.86 14.34
C LEU A 368 -14.27 16.93 15.84
N TYR A 369 -13.14 17.52 16.26
CA TYR A 369 -12.74 17.56 17.66
C TYR A 369 -13.69 18.44 18.48
N ASP A 370 -14.40 17.81 19.40
CA ASP A 370 -15.36 18.46 20.29
C ASP A 370 -15.35 17.73 21.65
N PRO A 371 -14.57 18.22 22.62
CA PRO A 371 -14.40 17.52 23.89
C PRO A 371 -15.66 17.51 24.75
N GLU A 372 -16.54 18.51 24.64
CA GLU A 372 -17.79 18.58 25.40
C GLU A 372 -18.78 17.54 24.88
N LYS A 373 -18.97 17.50 23.57
CA LYS A 373 -19.81 16.48 22.93
C LYS A 373 -19.25 15.07 23.10
N ALA A 374 -17.93 14.92 23.09
CA ALA A 374 -17.30 13.64 23.40
C ALA A 374 -17.65 13.15 24.82
N LEU A 375 -17.63 14.07 25.80
CA LEU A 375 -17.99 13.76 27.18
C LEU A 375 -19.48 13.40 27.33
N GLU A 376 -20.37 14.12 26.64
CA GLU A 376 -21.80 13.82 26.60
C GLU A 376 -22.06 12.41 26.04
N GLU A 377 -21.50 12.09 24.86
CA GLU A 377 -21.65 10.78 24.23
C GLU A 377 -21.01 9.66 25.05
N LYS A 378 -19.89 9.93 25.75
CA LYS A 378 -19.29 8.99 26.69
C LYS A 378 -20.23 8.69 27.86
N ASN A 379 -20.88 9.70 28.43
CA ASN A 379 -21.82 9.53 29.54
C ASN A 379 -23.07 8.77 29.07
N ALA A 380 -23.61 9.08 27.90
CA ALA A 380 -24.72 8.34 27.29
C ALA A 380 -24.34 6.86 27.03
N GLY A 381 -23.11 6.60 26.55
CA GLY A 381 -22.60 5.24 26.39
C GLY A 381 -22.51 4.47 27.71
N LYS A 382 -22.13 5.15 28.80
CA LYS A 382 -22.11 4.58 30.15
C LYS A 382 -23.50 4.19 30.63
N GLU A 383 -24.51 5.03 30.38
CA GLU A 383 -25.90 4.70 30.70
C GLU A 383 -26.42 3.49 29.92
N CYS A 384 -26.16 3.43 28.60
CA CYS A 384 -26.51 2.27 27.78
C CYS A 384 -25.83 0.99 28.30
N PHE A 385 -24.55 1.07 28.68
CA PHE A 385 -23.81 -0.06 29.24
C PHE A 385 -24.43 -0.55 30.55
N GLN A 386 -24.84 0.35 31.44
CA GLN A 386 -25.51 0.01 32.70
C GLN A 386 -26.88 -0.65 32.47
N LYS A 387 -27.59 -0.26 31.40
CA LYS A 387 -28.86 -0.89 30.98
C LYS A 387 -28.65 -2.24 30.29
N GLY A 388 -27.41 -2.66 30.02
CA GLY A 388 -27.09 -3.89 29.30
C GLY A 388 -27.23 -3.80 27.78
N ASP A 389 -27.52 -2.61 27.23
CA ASP A 389 -27.59 -2.37 25.79
C ASP A 389 -26.18 -2.07 25.24
N TYR A 390 -25.40 -3.14 25.08
CA TYR A 390 -24.02 -3.05 24.59
C TYR A 390 -23.91 -2.53 23.15
N PRO A 391 -24.79 -2.90 22.19
CA PRO A 391 -24.76 -2.32 20.84
C PRO A 391 -25.00 -0.80 20.82
N ALA A 392 -25.96 -0.29 21.61
CA ALA A 392 -26.15 1.16 21.72
C ALA A 392 -24.96 1.84 22.40
N ALA A 393 -24.41 1.24 23.46
CA ALA A 393 -23.21 1.75 24.12
C ALA A 393 -22.01 1.85 23.15
N ILE A 394 -21.81 0.86 22.28
CA ILE A 394 -20.76 0.89 21.25
C ILE A 394 -20.96 2.07 20.29
N LYS A 395 -22.19 2.33 19.85
CA LYS A 395 -22.49 3.47 18.97
C LYS A 395 -22.12 4.79 19.66
N ARG A 396 -22.53 4.95 20.92
CA ARG A 396 -22.25 6.15 21.73
C ARG A 396 -20.76 6.35 21.98
N TYR A 397 -20.03 5.31 22.41
CA TYR A 397 -18.58 5.41 22.58
C TYR A 397 -17.84 5.64 21.27
N THR A 398 -18.35 5.12 20.14
CA THR A 398 -17.75 5.38 18.83
C THR A 398 -17.89 6.84 18.42
N GLU A 399 -19.04 7.47 18.68
CA GLU A 399 -19.20 8.91 18.46
C GLU A 399 -18.32 9.71 19.44
N ALA A 400 -18.24 9.31 20.71
CA ALA A 400 -17.34 9.94 21.68
C ALA A 400 -15.88 9.92 21.22
N ILE A 401 -15.39 8.77 20.75
CA ILE A 401 -14.04 8.61 20.19
C ILE A 401 -13.86 9.46 18.92
N LYS A 402 -14.89 9.60 18.07
CA LYS A 402 -14.82 10.44 16.88
C LYS A 402 -14.63 11.93 17.25
N ARG A 403 -15.27 12.37 18.34
CA ARG A 403 -15.21 13.75 18.84
C ARG A 403 -13.96 14.02 19.70
N ASN A 404 -13.45 13.02 20.41
CA ASN A 404 -12.18 13.10 21.10
C ASN A 404 -11.41 11.78 20.94
N PRO A 405 -10.58 11.67 19.89
CA PRO A 405 -9.82 10.45 19.60
C PRO A 405 -8.70 10.17 20.60
N ASP A 406 -8.40 11.11 21.50
CA ASP A 406 -7.30 11.01 22.45
C ASP A 406 -7.81 10.61 23.85
N ASP A 407 -9.12 10.33 24.01
CA ASP A 407 -9.72 9.84 25.27
C ASP A 407 -9.55 8.32 25.46
N ALA A 408 -8.49 7.91 26.14
CA ALA A 408 -8.19 6.51 26.46
C ALA A 408 -9.37 5.78 27.16
N ILE A 409 -10.13 6.48 28.00
CA ILE A 409 -11.25 5.90 28.76
C ILE A 409 -12.36 5.44 27.83
N SER A 410 -12.66 6.21 26.77
CA SER A 410 -13.70 5.85 25.80
C SER A 410 -13.37 4.56 25.06
N TYR A 411 -12.10 4.34 24.71
CA TYR A 411 -11.63 3.07 24.14
C TYR A 411 -11.78 1.91 25.13
N SER A 412 -11.37 2.09 26.39
CA SER A 412 -11.54 1.04 27.41
C SER A 412 -13.01 0.67 27.65
N ASN A 413 -13.89 1.67 27.66
CA ASN A 413 -15.32 1.44 27.85
C ASN A 413 -15.96 0.72 26.66
N ARG A 414 -15.56 1.06 25.42
CA ARG A 414 -16.01 0.33 24.22
C ARG A 414 -15.46 -1.09 24.17
N ALA A 415 -14.21 -1.31 24.58
CA ALA A 415 -13.64 -2.64 24.74
C ALA A 415 -14.45 -3.50 25.72
N ALA A 416 -14.95 -2.91 26.81
CA ALA A 416 -15.84 -3.59 27.74
C ALA A 416 -17.14 -4.06 27.07
N CYS A 417 -17.74 -3.24 26.20
CA CYS A 417 -18.91 -3.64 25.42
C CYS A 417 -18.59 -4.81 24.49
N TYR A 418 -17.48 -4.75 23.77
CA TYR A 418 -17.05 -5.84 22.88
C TYR A 418 -16.80 -7.14 23.65
N GLN A 419 -16.20 -7.08 24.85
CA GLN A 419 -16.05 -8.25 25.71
C GLN A 419 -17.40 -8.87 26.11
N LYS A 420 -18.42 -8.04 26.40
CA LYS A 420 -19.77 -8.52 26.73
C LYS A 420 -20.47 -9.16 25.54
N LEU A 421 -20.13 -8.76 24.33
CA LEU A 421 -20.61 -9.33 23.07
C LEU A 421 -19.72 -10.47 22.53
N ALA A 422 -18.67 -10.86 23.25
CA ALA A 422 -17.68 -11.85 22.82
C ALA A 422 -16.89 -11.48 21.53
N GLU A 423 -16.85 -10.19 21.18
CA GLU A 423 -16.07 -9.64 20.07
C GLU A 423 -14.63 -9.34 20.51
N PHE A 424 -13.92 -10.37 20.97
CA PHE A 424 -12.60 -10.23 21.60
C PHE A 424 -11.51 -9.60 20.72
N PRO A 425 -11.44 -9.82 19.40
CA PRO A 425 -10.48 -9.13 18.54
C PRO A 425 -10.67 -7.61 18.50
N LEU A 426 -11.93 -7.15 18.48
CA LEU A 426 -12.24 -5.71 18.52
C LEU A 426 -11.93 -5.12 19.89
N ALA A 427 -12.23 -5.86 20.97
CA ALA A 427 -11.87 -5.47 22.32
C ALA A 427 -10.35 -5.32 22.47
N LEU A 428 -9.56 -6.24 21.91
CA LEU A 428 -8.10 -6.22 21.97
C LEU A 428 -7.53 -4.95 21.31
N LYS A 429 -8.01 -4.62 20.11
CA LYS A 429 -7.62 -3.42 19.37
C LYS A 429 -7.90 -2.12 20.16
N ASP A 430 -9.07 -2.03 20.78
CA ASP A 430 -9.41 -0.89 21.63
C ASP A 430 -8.56 -0.84 22.90
N CYS A 431 -8.23 -1.98 23.51
CA CYS A 431 -7.31 -2.02 24.65
C CYS A 431 -5.90 -1.56 24.28
N GLU A 432 -5.38 -1.95 23.12
CA GLU A 432 -4.08 -1.51 22.62
C GLU A 432 -4.05 0.00 22.35
N THR A 433 -5.11 0.53 21.73
CA THR A 433 -5.23 1.97 21.50
C THR A 433 -5.34 2.73 22.82
N CYS A 434 -6.11 2.22 23.78
CA CYS A 434 -6.22 2.76 25.12
C CYS A 434 -4.87 2.83 25.83
N ILE A 435 -4.12 1.72 25.85
CA ILE A 435 -2.78 1.65 26.46
C ILE A 435 -1.78 2.57 25.75
N LYS A 436 -1.89 2.72 24.43
CA LYS A 436 -1.05 3.65 23.67
C LYS A 436 -1.32 5.12 24.05
N LEU A 437 -2.58 5.47 24.34
CA LEU A 437 -2.99 6.81 24.74
C LEU A 437 -2.65 7.10 26.20
N ASP A 438 -2.88 6.13 27.09
CA ASP A 438 -2.53 6.22 28.52
C ASP A 438 -1.86 4.91 29.00
N PRO A 439 -0.51 4.85 28.97
CA PRO A 439 0.26 3.68 29.41
C PRO A 439 0.13 3.38 30.90
N ASN A 440 -0.37 4.30 31.73
CA ASN A 440 -0.56 4.07 33.17
C ASN A 440 -1.98 3.60 33.49
N PHE A 441 -2.84 3.46 32.49
CA PHE A 441 -4.23 3.08 32.68
C PHE A 441 -4.38 1.58 32.94
N VAL A 442 -4.31 1.19 34.21
CA VAL A 442 -4.40 -0.20 34.71
C VAL A 442 -5.57 -0.98 34.09
N ARG A 443 -6.75 -0.37 33.96
CA ARG A 443 -7.94 -1.03 33.41
C ARG A 443 -7.75 -1.43 31.94
N GLY A 444 -6.94 -0.71 31.17
CA GLY A 444 -6.60 -1.08 29.79
C GLY A 444 -5.90 -2.44 29.71
N TYR A 445 -4.90 -2.65 30.59
CA TYR A 445 -4.16 -3.91 30.69
C TYR A 445 -5.01 -5.06 31.22
N ILE A 446 -5.85 -4.82 32.23
CA ILE A 446 -6.79 -5.83 32.73
C ILE A 446 -7.73 -6.29 31.62
N ARG A 447 -8.34 -5.36 30.88
CA ARG A 447 -9.23 -5.72 29.77
C ARG A 447 -8.50 -6.43 28.63
N LYS A 448 -7.26 -6.04 28.34
CA LYS A 448 -6.39 -6.77 27.39
C LYS A 448 -6.19 -8.21 27.85
N GLY A 449 -5.83 -8.44 29.11
CA GLY A 449 -5.66 -9.77 29.68
C GLY A 449 -6.92 -10.63 29.60
N MET A 450 -8.09 -10.05 29.92
CA MET A 450 -9.38 -10.75 29.81
C MET A 450 -9.71 -11.14 28.36
N ALA A 451 -9.49 -10.23 27.40
CA ALA A 451 -9.73 -10.52 25.98
C ALA A 451 -8.80 -11.64 25.46
N LEU A 452 -7.52 -11.59 25.81
CA LEU A 452 -6.54 -12.62 25.45
C LEU A 452 -6.85 -13.97 26.10
N THR A 453 -7.32 -13.97 27.35
CA THR A 453 -7.77 -15.19 28.03
C THR A 453 -8.93 -15.85 27.28
N ALA A 454 -9.89 -15.06 26.80
CA ALA A 454 -11.01 -15.56 26.01
C ALA A 454 -10.58 -16.07 24.62
N LEU A 455 -9.55 -15.48 24.02
CA LEU A 455 -8.89 -15.96 22.80
C LEU A 455 -7.97 -17.17 23.01
N LYS A 456 -7.87 -17.67 24.25
CA LYS A 456 -6.97 -18.77 24.67
C LYS A 456 -5.48 -18.47 24.51
N GLU A 457 -5.10 -17.19 24.44
CA GLU A 457 -3.71 -16.75 24.41
C GLU A 457 -3.18 -16.53 25.83
N GLN A 458 -3.04 -17.63 26.59
CA GLN A 458 -2.78 -17.59 28.04
C GLN A 458 -1.46 -16.90 28.42
N ALA A 459 -0.39 -17.14 27.66
CA ALA A 459 0.91 -16.52 27.92
C ALA A 459 0.82 -14.98 27.80
N LYS A 460 0.25 -14.48 26.70
CA LYS A 460 0.06 -13.03 26.50
C LYS A 460 -0.93 -12.44 27.51
N ALA A 461 -1.97 -13.18 27.89
CA ALA A 461 -2.91 -12.77 28.91
C ALA A 461 -2.21 -12.60 30.27
N SER A 462 -1.37 -13.55 30.67
CA SER A 462 -0.60 -13.49 31.92
C SER A 462 0.31 -12.25 31.96
N ALA A 463 0.98 -11.93 30.86
CA ALA A 463 1.83 -10.74 30.80
C ALA A 463 1.03 -9.43 30.84
N ALA A 464 -0.14 -9.38 30.20
CA ALA A 464 -1.02 -8.22 30.31
C ALA A 464 -1.50 -8.00 31.75
N PHE A 465 -1.87 -9.07 32.46
CA PHE A 465 -2.23 -8.98 33.89
C PHE A 465 -1.03 -8.63 34.77
N GLN A 466 0.15 -9.17 34.48
CA GLN A 466 1.38 -8.79 35.17
C GLN A 466 1.66 -7.29 35.02
N LYS A 467 1.52 -6.74 33.81
CA LYS A 467 1.67 -5.29 33.61
C LYS A 467 0.64 -4.47 34.38
N ALA A 468 -0.60 -4.96 34.52
CA ALA A 468 -1.57 -4.32 35.40
C ALA A 468 -1.13 -4.34 36.87
N LEU A 469 -0.54 -5.43 37.35
CA LEU A 469 -0.01 -5.57 38.71
C LEU A 469 1.27 -4.75 38.94
N ASP A 470 2.11 -4.60 37.93
CA ASP A 470 3.30 -3.73 37.98
C ASP A 470 2.87 -2.27 38.25
N LEU A 471 1.73 -1.85 37.68
CA LEU A 471 1.15 -0.51 37.86
C LEU A 471 0.33 -0.38 39.15
N ASP A 472 -0.44 -1.41 39.52
CA ASP A 472 -1.25 -1.48 40.74
C ASP A 472 -1.13 -2.87 41.39
N PRO A 473 -0.16 -3.07 42.30
CA PRO A 473 0.11 -4.37 42.92
C PRO A 473 -1.04 -4.95 43.74
N ASN A 474 -1.99 -4.12 44.19
CA ASN A 474 -3.11 -4.53 45.04
C ASN A 474 -4.39 -4.80 44.23
N ASN A 475 -4.33 -4.71 42.90
CA ASN A 475 -5.48 -4.89 42.04
C ASN A 475 -5.97 -6.35 42.03
N GLN A 476 -7.09 -6.62 42.70
CA GLN A 476 -7.63 -7.98 42.82
C GLN A 476 -8.03 -8.57 41.46
N GLU A 477 -8.60 -7.77 40.55
CA GLU A 477 -9.02 -8.26 39.23
C GLU A 477 -7.82 -8.71 38.38
N ALA A 478 -6.72 -7.95 38.44
CA ALA A 478 -5.48 -8.32 37.78
C ALA A 478 -4.83 -9.56 38.43
N LEU A 479 -4.84 -9.64 39.76
CA LEU A 479 -4.27 -10.76 40.51
C LEU A 479 -5.00 -12.07 40.22
N ASP A 480 -6.33 -12.04 40.21
CA ASP A 480 -7.17 -13.21 39.89
C ASP A 480 -6.99 -13.63 38.44
N GLY A 481 -6.94 -12.67 37.50
CA GLY A 481 -6.66 -12.92 36.10
C GLY A 481 -5.29 -13.59 35.90
N TYR A 482 -4.25 -13.05 36.54
CA TYR A 482 -2.90 -13.60 36.51
C TYR A 482 -2.85 -15.03 37.06
N ARG A 483 -3.41 -15.27 38.25
CA ARG A 483 -3.47 -16.62 38.87
C ARG A 483 -4.21 -17.62 37.99
N LYS A 484 -5.31 -17.20 37.36
CA LYS A 484 -6.10 -18.05 36.46
C LYS A 484 -5.30 -18.43 35.22
N CYS A 485 -4.57 -17.48 34.61
CA CYS A 485 -3.68 -17.77 33.49
C CYS A 485 -2.57 -18.74 33.91
N MET A 486 -1.91 -18.52 35.06
CA MET A 486 -0.86 -19.41 35.57
C MET A 486 -1.35 -20.83 35.86
N ALA A 487 -2.55 -20.98 36.45
CA ALA A 487 -3.18 -22.28 36.68
C ALA A 487 -3.49 -23.01 35.36
N SER A 488 -3.91 -22.27 34.33
CA SER A 488 -4.18 -22.85 32.99
C SER A 488 -2.92 -23.19 32.19
N ASN A 489 -1.82 -22.43 32.38
CA ASN A 489 -0.51 -22.66 31.75
C ASN A 489 0.23 -23.89 32.32
N SER A 490 -0.34 -24.55 33.32
CA SER A 490 0.12 -25.86 33.79
C SER A 490 -0.23 -27.00 32.81
N SER A 491 -0.82 -26.67 31.66
CA SER A 491 -1.17 -27.60 30.58
C SER A 491 -0.08 -27.60 29.49
N ASN A 492 0.69 -28.69 29.45
CA ASN A 492 1.67 -29.09 28.45
C ASN A 492 2.85 -28.12 28.13
N PRO A 493 3.95 -28.17 28.91
CA PRO A 493 5.17 -27.37 28.70
C PRO A 493 5.78 -27.44 27.28
N GLU A 494 5.56 -28.53 26.56
CA GLU A 494 6.06 -28.71 25.19
C GLU A 494 5.32 -27.83 24.17
N GLU A 495 4.02 -27.59 24.34
CA GLU A 495 3.24 -26.72 23.45
C GLU A 495 3.61 -25.25 23.64
N VAL A 496 3.77 -24.81 24.89
CA VAL A 496 4.25 -23.46 25.23
C VAL A 496 5.63 -23.21 24.63
N ARG A 497 6.54 -24.19 24.77
CA ARG A 497 7.87 -24.11 24.16
C ARG A 497 7.79 -24.05 22.64
N LYS A 498 6.97 -24.89 22.00
CA LYS A 498 6.80 -24.91 20.53
C LYS A 498 6.24 -23.59 20.00
N GLN A 499 5.26 -23.01 20.69
CA GLN A 499 4.64 -21.73 20.31
C GLN A 499 5.61 -20.56 20.49
N ALA A 500 6.32 -20.50 21.61
CA ALA A 500 7.30 -19.45 21.84
C ALA A 500 8.49 -19.53 20.86
N MET A 501 8.93 -20.74 20.51
CA MET A 501 10.00 -20.95 19.52
C MET A 501 9.56 -20.65 18.08
N SER A 502 8.29 -20.32 17.81
CA SER A 502 7.84 -19.83 16.50
C SER A 502 8.04 -18.33 16.29
N ASP A 503 8.35 -17.58 17.35
CA ASP A 503 8.67 -16.15 17.29
C ASP A 503 10.19 -15.97 17.01
N PRO A 504 10.58 -15.37 15.85
CA PRO A 504 11.99 -15.15 15.51
C PRO A 504 12.74 -14.27 16.53
N GLU A 505 12.03 -13.33 17.18
CA GLU A 505 12.61 -12.44 18.19
C GLU A 505 12.97 -13.24 19.45
N ILE A 506 12.14 -14.21 19.83
CA ILE A 506 12.42 -15.11 20.96
C ILE A 506 13.62 -16.02 20.64
N GLN A 507 13.71 -16.54 19.42
CA GLN A 507 14.86 -17.34 19.00
C GLN A 507 16.16 -16.52 19.06
N GLN A 508 16.11 -15.24 18.66
CA GLN A 508 17.25 -14.34 18.73
C GLN A 508 17.66 -14.07 20.19
N ILE A 509 16.69 -13.83 21.08
CA ILE A 509 16.95 -13.61 22.51
C ILE A 509 17.57 -14.87 23.15
N LEU A 510 17.07 -16.07 22.84
CA LEU A 510 17.64 -17.33 23.33
C LEU A 510 18.96 -17.71 22.65
N GLY A 511 19.27 -17.11 21.49
CA GLY A 511 20.54 -17.25 20.78
C GLY A 511 21.67 -16.41 21.37
N ASP A 512 21.32 -15.34 22.08
CA ASP A 512 22.25 -14.38 22.68
C ASP A 512 23.03 -15.03 23.87
N PRO A 513 24.36 -15.18 23.78
CA PRO A 513 25.18 -15.78 24.84
C PRO A 513 25.07 -15.05 26.18
N ALA A 514 24.91 -13.72 26.17
CA ALA A 514 24.76 -12.94 27.39
C ALA A 514 23.42 -13.25 28.06
N MET A 515 22.35 -13.35 27.28
CA MET A 515 21.03 -13.73 27.80
C MET A 515 21.00 -15.16 28.35
N ARG A 516 21.72 -16.11 27.73
CA ARG A 516 21.82 -17.49 28.27
C ARG A 516 22.44 -17.51 29.66
N LEU A 517 23.53 -16.76 29.85
CA LEU A 517 24.20 -16.64 31.16
C LEU A 517 23.27 -16.00 32.19
N ILE A 518 22.52 -14.96 31.80
CA ILE A 518 21.55 -14.30 32.70
C ILE A 518 20.42 -15.25 33.09
N LEU A 519 19.88 -16.03 32.15
CA LEU A 519 18.84 -17.01 32.42
C LEU A 519 19.34 -18.16 33.31
N GLU A 520 20.58 -18.59 33.14
CA GLU A 520 21.24 -19.59 34.00
C GLU A 520 21.48 -19.05 35.41
N GLN A 521 21.96 -17.81 35.54
CA GLN A 521 22.09 -17.13 36.83
C GLN A 521 20.74 -16.97 37.52
N MET A 522 19.68 -16.66 36.77
CA MET A 522 18.31 -16.51 37.29
C MET A 522 17.74 -17.83 37.84
N GLN A 523 18.15 -18.99 37.29
CA GLN A 523 17.77 -20.30 37.83
C GLN A 523 18.48 -20.63 39.14
N ASN A 524 19.72 -20.15 39.31
CA ASN A 524 20.57 -20.47 40.46
C ASN A 524 20.48 -19.44 41.60
N ASP A 525 20.19 -18.16 41.29
CA ASP A 525 20.04 -17.07 42.25
C ASP A 525 18.89 -16.12 41.83
N PRO A 526 17.69 -16.26 42.42
CA PRO A 526 16.56 -15.37 42.15
C PRO A 526 16.83 -13.90 42.47
N LYS A 527 17.83 -13.58 43.32
CA LYS A 527 18.17 -12.19 43.68
C LYS A 527 18.97 -11.49 42.58
N ALA A 528 19.72 -12.24 41.77
CA ALA A 528 20.49 -11.72 40.64
C ALA A 528 19.57 -11.08 39.56
N LEU A 529 18.30 -11.51 39.50
CA LEU A 529 17.30 -10.96 38.59
C LEU A 529 17.10 -9.44 38.78
N HIS A 530 17.08 -8.96 40.02
CA HIS A 530 16.91 -7.54 40.31
C HIS A 530 18.05 -6.66 39.79
N GLU A 531 19.25 -7.22 39.67
CA GLU A 531 20.41 -6.50 39.19
C GLU A 531 20.42 -6.39 37.66
N HIS A 532 20.05 -7.47 36.97
CA HIS A 532 19.93 -7.52 35.52
C HIS A 532 18.76 -6.68 34.97
N LEU A 533 17.65 -6.59 35.72
CA LEU A 533 16.50 -5.75 35.36
C LEU A 533 16.79 -4.25 35.38
N LYS A 534 17.93 -3.80 35.94
CA LYS A 534 18.35 -2.39 35.87
C LYS A 534 18.75 -1.97 34.45
N ASN A 535 19.14 -2.91 33.60
CA ASN A 535 19.44 -2.63 32.20
C ASN A 535 18.13 -2.69 31.37
N PRO A 536 17.70 -1.58 30.73
CA PRO A 536 16.44 -1.53 30.00
C PRO A 536 16.34 -2.54 28.85
N GLU A 537 17.45 -2.81 28.15
CA GLU A 537 17.46 -3.75 27.04
C GLU A 537 17.31 -5.20 27.53
N ILE A 538 17.98 -5.54 28.63
CA ILE A 538 17.87 -6.86 29.26
C ILE A 538 16.47 -7.04 29.84
N ALA A 539 15.91 -6.01 30.48
CA ALA A 539 14.55 -6.02 31.00
C ALA A 539 13.51 -6.25 29.90
N ALA A 540 13.66 -5.59 28.74
CA ALA A 540 12.79 -5.80 27.58
C ALA A 540 12.87 -7.25 27.05
N LYS A 541 14.09 -7.81 26.93
CA LYS A 541 14.29 -9.20 26.51
C LYS A 541 13.67 -10.20 27.49
N ILE A 542 13.85 -9.99 28.80
CA ILE A 542 13.24 -10.84 29.85
C ILE A 542 11.71 -10.72 29.81
N GLN A 543 11.17 -9.52 29.65
CA GLN A 543 9.74 -9.29 29.51
C GLN A 543 9.15 -10.06 28.32
N LYS A 544 9.85 -10.06 27.18
CA LYS A 544 9.44 -10.80 25.98
C LYS A 544 9.41 -12.32 26.21
N LEU A 545 10.36 -12.86 26.97
CA LEU A 545 10.39 -14.29 27.34
C LEU A 545 9.30 -14.66 28.36
N LEU A 546 8.91 -13.72 29.24
CA LEU A 546 7.77 -13.88 30.14
C LEU A 546 6.45 -13.86 29.35
N GLU A 547 6.31 -12.94 28.40
CA GLU A 547 5.16 -12.86 27.47
C GLU A 547 4.94 -14.12 26.65
N SER A 548 6.02 -14.86 26.37
CA SER A 548 5.96 -16.12 25.65
C SER A 548 5.69 -17.33 26.54
N GLY A 549 5.68 -17.16 27.86
CA GLY A 549 5.50 -18.25 28.82
C GLY A 549 6.68 -19.23 28.92
N LEU A 550 7.85 -18.91 28.33
CA LEU A 550 9.03 -19.79 28.41
C LEU A 550 9.70 -19.76 29.78
N ILE A 551 9.61 -18.62 30.44
CA ILE A 551 10.13 -18.40 31.79
C ILE A 551 9.00 -17.90 32.68
N ALA A 552 9.11 -18.16 33.97
CA ALA A 552 8.25 -17.60 34.99
C ALA A 552 9.13 -17.14 36.15
N ILE A 553 8.85 -15.97 36.71
CA ILE A 553 9.47 -15.53 37.95
C ILE A 553 8.75 -16.28 39.08
N ARG A 554 9.50 -17.07 39.85
CA ARG A 554 8.99 -17.82 41.02
C ARG A 554 9.34 -17.12 42.32
#